data_AF-A0A438CFK5-F1
#
_entry.id   AF-A0A438CFK5-F1
#
_cell.length_a   1.000
_cell.length_b   1.000
_cell.length_c   1.000
_cell.angle_alpha   90.00
_cell.angle_beta   90.00
_cell.angle_gamma   90.00
#
_symmetry.space_group_name_H-M   'P 1'
#
loop_
_entity.id
_entity.type
_entity.pdbx_description
1 polymer ?
#
loop_
_entity_poly.entity_id
_entity_poly.type
_entity_poly.pdbx_seq_one_letter_code
_entity_poly.pdbx_strand_id
1 'polypeptide(L)'
;MEEVQRGSKLDFILSDDGILRFGTRLCVPNDGDLRRELLEETHCSKFAIHPGGTKMYRDLKQNCWWPSMKWDIARFVAQCLVCQQVKAEHQQPAGSLQPLSIPKWK
;
A
#
# COMPACT_ATOMS: atom_id res chain seq x y z
N MET A 1 -2.90 -15.31 18.07
CA MET A 1 -3.83 -14.96 19.16
C MET A 1 -3.05 -15.11 20.45
N GLU A 2 -2.22 -14.14 20.79
CA GLU A 2 -1.61 -14.00 22.11
C GLU A 2 -0.95 -12.63 22.21
N GLU A 3 -0.95 -12.06 23.42
CA GLU A 3 -0.38 -10.78 23.83
C GLU A 3 -1.16 -9.50 23.47
N VAL A 4 -2.26 -9.27 24.20
CA VAL A 4 -2.73 -7.90 24.51
C VAL A 4 -2.82 -7.74 26.02
N GLN A 5 -1.66 -7.51 26.67
CA GLN A 5 -1.61 -7.00 28.04
C GLN A 5 -0.45 -6.02 28.23
N ARG A 6 -0.75 -4.72 28.08
CA ARG A 6 -0.39 -3.62 28.99
C ARG A 6 -0.71 -2.29 28.32
N GLY A 7 -1.31 -1.39 29.10
CA GLY A 7 -2.09 -0.23 28.67
C GLY A 7 -1.41 0.75 27.70
N SER A 8 -2.28 1.43 26.95
CA SER A 8 -2.05 2.41 25.87
C SER A 8 -2.12 1.86 24.42
N LYS A 9 -3.22 1.18 24.07
CA LYS A 9 -3.51 0.82 22.67
C LYS A 9 -5.02 0.74 22.40
N LEU A 10 -5.70 1.88 22.34
CA LEU A 10 -7.16 1.97 22.14
C LEU A 10 -7.62 1.79 20.68
N ASP A 11 -6.73 1.44 19.75
CA ASP A 11 -7.13 1.40 18.34
C ASP A 11 -7.75 0.07 17.91
N PHE A 12 -7.54 -1.03 18.65
CA PHE A 12 -8.05 -2.36 18.26
C PHE A 12 -9.23 -2.78 19.13
N ILE A 13 -10.35 -3.13 18.49
CA ILE A 13 -11.59 -3.57 19.15
C ILE A 13 -12.02 -4.90 18.53
N LEU A 14 -12.32 -5.89 19.36
CA LEU A 14 -13.00 -7.10 18.94
C LEU A 14 -14.50 -6.89 19.12
N SER A 15 -15.26 -6.96 18.03
CA SER A 15 -16.71 -6.81 18.04
C SER A 15 -17.41 -8.12 18.46
N ASP A 16 -18.68 -8.01 18.87
CA ASP A 16 -19.49 -9.16 19.34
C ASP A 16 -19.72 -10.23 18.25
N ASP A 17 -19.57 -9.84 16.98
CA ASP A 17 -19.59 -10.71 15.79
C ASP A 17 -18.27 -11.46 15.56
N GLY A 18 -17.28 -11.30 16.45
CA GLY A 18 -15.96 -11.93 16.36
C GLY A 18 -15.01 -11.23 15.39
N ILE A 19 -15.36 -10.05 14.88
CA ILE A 19 -14.54 -9.30 13.92
C ILE A 19 -13.59 -8.34 14.64
N LEU A 20 -12.30 -8.42 14.29
CA LEU A 20 -11.30 -7.46 14.77
C LEU A 20 -11.35 -6.18 13.93
N ARG A 21 -11.40 -5.03 14.61
CA ARG A 21 -11.44 -3.70 13.98
C ARG A 21 -10.28 -2.83 14.47
N PHE A 22 -9.77 -2.00 13.57
CA PHE A 22 -8.81 -0.93 13.86
C PHE A 22 -9.50 0.43 13.65
N GLY A 23 -9.88 1.09 14.74
CA GLY A 23 -10.86 2.18 14.71
C GLY A 23 -12.18 1.68 14.12
N THR A 24 -12.63 2.28 13.00
CA THR A 24 -13.84 1.86 12.27
C THR A 24 -13.59 0.82 11.18
N ARG A 25 -12.33 0.45 10.93
CA ARG A 25 -11.92 -0.39 9.78
C ARG A 25 -11.84 -1.85 10.16
N LEU A 26 -12.19 -2.73 9.23
CA LEU A 26 -12.04 -4.18 9.35
C LEU A 26 -10.57 -4.57 9.29
N CYS A 27 -10.12 -5.38 10.25
CA CYS A 27 -8.78 -5.96 10.20
C CYS A 27 -8.78 -7.18 9.29
N VAL A 28 -8.03 -7.12 8.19
CA VAL A 28 -7.89 -8.24 7.27
C VAL A 28 -6.86 -9.23 7.82
N PRO A 29 -7.23 -10.51 8.02
CA PRO A 29 -6.32 -11.56 8.47
C PRO A 29 -5.04 -11.65 7.63
N ASN A 30 -4.01 -12.31 8.16
CA ASN A 30 -2.80 -12.61 7.40
C ASN A 30 -3.00 -13.81 6.48
N ASP A 31 -4.00 -13.71 5.61
CA ASP A 31 -4.33 -14.66 4.57
C ASP A 31 -3.94 -14.03 3.22
N GLY A 32 -2.99 -14.67 2.54
CA GLY A 32 -2.43 -14.15 1.29
C GLY A 32 -3.41 -14.20 0.12
N ASP A 33 -4.38 -15.13 0.14
CA ASP A 33 -5.37 -15.28 -0.90
C ASP A 33 -6.46 -14.23 -0.74
N LEU A 34 -6.96 -14.06 0.49
CA LEU A 34 -7.94 -13.03 0.83
C LEU A 34 -7.42 -11.61 0.52
N ARG A 35 -6.18 -11.30 0.94
CA ARG A 35 -5.59 -9.99 0.66
C ARG A 35 -5.39 -9.77 -0.83
N ARG A 36 -5.01 -10.81 -1.57
CA ARG A 36 -4.84 -10.73 -3.03
C ARG A 36 -6.18 -10.48 -3.72
N GLU A 37 -7.23 -11.19 -3.34
CA GLU A 37 -8.58 -10.99 -3.89
C GLU A 37 -9.06 -9.55 -3.70
N LEU A 38 -8.86 -8.99 -2.50
CA LEU A 38 -9.20 -7.59 -2.20
C LEU A 38 -8.39 -6.59 -3.05
N LEU A 39 -7.10 -6.86 -3.26
CA LEU A 39 -6.25 -6.06 -4.14
C LEU A 39 -6.67 -6.15 -5.60
N GLU A 40 -7.01 -7.35 -6.08
CA GLU A 40 -7.50 -7.62 -7.44
C GLU A 40 -8.83 -6.92 -7.69
N GLU A 41 -9.80 -7.04 -6.79
CA GLU A 41 -11.10 -6.36 -6.91
C GLU A 41 -10.92 -4.84 -7.00
N THR A 42 -10.07 -4.28 -6.13
CA THR A 42 -9.82 -2.83 -6.09
C THR A 42 -9.07 -2.34 -7.33
N HIS A 43 -8.20 -3.16 -7.91
CA HIS A 43 -7.33 -2.74 -9.01
C HIS A 43 -7.89 -3.04 -10.40
N CYS A 44 -8.41 -4.25 -10.58
CA CYS A 44 -8.80 -4.84 -11.85
C CYS A 44 -10.30 -4.73 -12.13
N SER A 45 -11.11 -4.21 -11.18
CA SER A 45 -12.52 -3.94 -11.44
C SER A 45 -12.66 -3.02 -12.67
N LYS A 46 -13.64 -3.32 -13.52
CA LYS A 46 -13.97 -2.54 -14.71
C LYS A 46 -14.22 -1.06 -14.39
N PHE A 47 -14.67 -0.77 -13.17
CA PHE A 47 -14.93 0.60 -12.70
C PHE A 47 -13.71 1.28 -12.09
N ALA A 48 -12.68 0.52 -11.68
CA ALA A 48 -11.50 1.07 -11.00
C ALA A 48 -10.49 1.69 -11.97
N ILE A 49 -10.43 1.17 -13.22
CA ILE A 49 -9.54 1.64 -14.29
C ILE A 49 -8.06 1.64 -13.82
N HIS A 50 -7.58 0.49 -13.33
CA HIS A 50 -6.17 0.28 -12.95
C HIS A 50 -5.52 1.42 -12.13
N PRO A 51 -6.10 1.76 -10.96
CA PRO A 51 -5.65 2.88 -10.14
C PRO A 51 -4.19 2.71 -9.71
N GLY A 52 -3.48 3.82 -9.53
CA GLY A 52 -2.15 3.82 -8.91
C GLY A 52 -2.21 3.51 -7.42
N GLY A 53 -1.06 3.20 -6.81
CA GLY A 53 -0.97 2.78 -5.41
C GLY A 53 -1.56 3.78 -4.42
N THR A 54 -1.41 5.09 -4.65
CA THR A 54 -2.00 6.13 -3.78
C THR A 54 -3.53 6.10 -3.76
N LYS A 55 -4.15 5.92 -4.94
CA LYS A 55 -5.62 5.83 -5.04
C LYS A 55 -6.11 4.53 -4.41
N MET A 56 -5.49 3.40 -4.75
CA MET A 56 -5.83 2.11 -4.13
C MET A 56 -5.74 2.16 -2.60
N TYR A 57 -4.67 2.72 -2.05
CA TYR A 57 -4.51 2.85 -0.60
C TYR A 57 -5.62 3.71 0.00
N ARG A 58 -5.98 4.83 -0.64
CA ARG A 58 -7.08 5.69 -0.14
C ARG A 58 -8.42 4.96 -0.17
N ASP A 59 -8.70 4.21 -1.23
CA ASP A 59 -9.96 3.50 -1.42
C ASP A 59 -10.07 2.35 -0.39
N LEU A 60 -9.03 1.53 -0.23
CA LEU A 60 -8.99 0.42 0.75
C LEU A 60 -9.00 0.90 2.20
N LYS A 61 -8.26 1.98 2.51
CA LYS A 61 -8.13 2.50 3.88
C LYS A 61 -9.46 2.98 4.44
N GLN A 62 -10.49 3.23 3.63
CA GLN A 62 -11.80 3.63 4.17
C GLN A 62 -12.41 2.50 5.02
N ASN A 63 -12.27 1.26 4.57
CA ASN A 63 -13.01 0.12 5.13
C ASN A 63 -12.10 -0.94 5.74
N CYS A 64 -10.87 -1.07 5.27
CA CYS A 64 -9.97 -2.17 5.64
C CYS A 64 -8.66 -1.65 6.25
N TRP A 65 -8.03 -2.52 7.03
CA TRP A 65 -6.71 -2.30 7.61
C TRP A 65 -5.96 -3.63 7.76
N TRP A 66 -4.66 -3.63 7.47
CA TRP A 66 -3.75 -4.70 7.87
C TRP A 66 -2.30 -4.16 7.96
N PRO A 67 -1.40 -4.84 8.69
CA PRO A 67 0.02 -4.49 8.72
C PRO A 67 0.61 -4.52 7.31
N SER A 68 1.44 -3.54 6.95
CA SER A 68 2.11 -3.46 5.64
C SER A 68 1.21 -3.26 4.42
N MET A 69 -0.07 -2.90 4.61
CA MET A 69 -1.02 -2.63 3.51
C MET A 69 -0.50 -1.71 2.41
N LYS A 70 0.23 -0.64 2.74
CA LYS A 70 0.85 0.23 1.72
C LYS A 70 1.88 -0.50 0.86
N TRP A 71 2.68 -1.36 1.48
CA TRP A 71 3.73 -2.11 0.81
C TRP A 71 3.14 -3.17 -0.11
N ASP A 72 2.13 -3.90 0.37
CA ASP A 72 1.39 -4.89 -0.42
C ASP A 72 0.76 -4.25 -1.65
N ILE A 73 0.09 -3.10 -1.48
CA ILE A 73 -0.49 -2.33 -2.60
C ILE A 73 0.59 -1.89 -3.60
N ALA A 74 1.70 -1.34 -3.11
CA ALA A 74 2.79 -0.88 -3.98
C ALA A 74 3.36 -2.05 -4.80
N ARG A 75 3.60 -3.19 -4.16
CA ARG A 75 4.07 -4.42 -4.81
C ARG A 75 3.08 -4.92 -5.86
N PHE A 76 1.79 -4.97 -5.53
CA PHE A 76 0.74 -5.44 -6.43
C PHE A 76 0.62 -4.55 -7.68
N VAL A 77 0.55 -3.23 -7.50
CA VAL A 77 0.47 -2.28 -8.63
C VAL A 77 1.72 -2.32 -9.49
N ALA A 78 2.91 -2.47 -8.88
CA ALA A 78 4.16 -2.58 -9.61
C ALA A 78 4.22 -3.83 -10.49
N GLN A 79 3.47 -4.89 -10.19
CA GLN A 79 3.40 -6.12 -10.98
C GLN A 79 2.36 -6.07 -12.10
N CYS A 80 1.52 -5.04 -12.17
CA CYS A 80 0.49 -4.93 -13.19
C CYS A 80 1.08 -4.49 -14.55
N LEU A 81 1.05 -5.39 -15.54
CA LEU A 81 1.53 -5.12 -16.90
C LEU A 81 0.82 -3.94 -17.58
N VAL A 82 -0.50 -3.81 -17.40
CA VAL A 82 -1.28 -2.69 -17.94
C VAL A 82 -0.77 -1.38 -17.36
N CYS A 83 -0.59 -1.32 -16.04
CA CYS A 83 -0.04 -0.13 -15.38
C CYS A 83 1.37 0.21 -15.87
N GLN A 84 2.24 -0.78 -16.02
CA GLN A 84 3.63 -0.59 -16.48
C GLN A 84 3.67 0.00 -17.90
N GLN A 85 2.76 -0.43 -18.78
CA GLN A 85 2.73 0.03 -20.18
C GLN A 85 2.12 1.43 -20.33
N VAL A 86 1.08 1.73 -19.55
CA VAL A 86 0.32 3.00 -19.72
C VAL A 86 0.83 4.14 -18.85
N LYS A 87 1.52 3.84 -17.74
CA LYS A 87 2.04 4.87 -16.82
C LYS A 87 3.48 5.20 -17.21
N ALA A 88 3.65 6.34 -17.88
CA ALA A 88 4.96 6.87 -18.21
C ALA A 88 5.78 7.18 -16.95
N GLU A 89 7.10 7.05 -17.07
CA GLU A 89 8.03 7.55 -16.06
C GLU A 89 7.97 9.08 -16.04
N HIS A 90 7.60 9.65 -14.90
CA HIS A 90 7.55 11.11 -14.72
C HIS A 90 8.82 11.66 -14.05
N GLN A 91 9.81 10.80 -13.79
CA GLN A 91 11.10 11.27 -13.30
C GLN A 91 11.78 12.07 -14.41
N GLN A 92 12.36 13.20 -14.04
CA GLN A 92 13.25 13.90 -14.96
C GLN A 92 14.45 13.00 -15.23
N PRO A 93 14.90 12.86 -16.49
CA PRO A 93 16.15 12.20 -16.77
C PRO A 93 17.22 12.79 -15.87
N ALA A 94 18.01 11.94 -15.21
CA ALA A 94 19.21 12.41 -14.55
C ALA A 94 20.04 13.11 -15.63
N GLY A 95 20.13 14.44 -15.55
CA GLY A 95 20.87 15.23 -16.52
C GLY A 95 22.32 14.75 -16.60
N SER A 96 23.05 15.19 -17.62
CA SER A 96 24.47 14.83 -17.76
C SER A 96 25.22 15.19 -16.47
N LEU A 97 25.91 14.20 -15.87
CA LEU A 97 26.74 14.41 -14.70
C LEU A 97 27.86 15.40 -15.06
N GLN A 98 27.82 16.60 -14.48
CA GLN A 98 28.89 17.59 -14.60
C GLN A 98 29.93 17.31 -13.51
N PRO A 99 31.18 16.92 -13.85
CA PRO A 99 32.23 16.75 -12.85
C PRO A 99 32.50 18.07 -12.14
N LEU A 100 32.67 18.02 -10.81
CA LEU A 100 33.17 19.18 -10.06
C LEU A 100 34.60 19.49 -10.52
N SER A 101 34.95 20.78 -10.59
CA SER A 101 36.32 21.19 -10.87
C SER A 101 37.26 20.67 -9.79
N ILE A 102 38.40 20.10 -10.20
CA ILE A 102 39.41 19.58 -9.27
C ILE A 102 39.94 20.76 -8.43
N PRO A 103 39.83 20.72 -7.09
CA PRO A 103 40.33 21.80 -6.26
C PRO A 103 41.86 21.86 -6.36
N LYS A 104 42.39 23.06 -6.60
CA LYS A 104 43.83 23.30 -6.50
C LYS A 104 44.18 23.45 -5.03
N TRP A 105 45.00 22.54 -4.51
CA TRP A 105 45.58 22.65 -3.18
C TRP A 105 46.53 23.86 -3.12
N LYS A 106 46.52 24.59 -2.00
CA LYS A 106 47.50 25.64 -1.67
C LYS A 106 48.67 25.05 -0.92
#